data_AF-A0A357T5C2-F1
#
_entry.id   AF-A0A357T5C2-F1
#
_cell.length_a   1.000
_cell.length_b   1.000
_cell.length_c   1.000
_cell.angle_alpha   90.00
_cell.angle_beta   90.00
_cell.angle_gamma   90.00
#
_symmetry.space_group_name_H-M   'P 1'
#
loop_
_entity.id
_entity.type
_entity.pdbx_description
1 polymer ?
#
loop_
_entity_poly.entity_id
_entity_poly.type
_entity_poly.pdbx_seq_one_letter_code
_entity_poly.pdbx_strand_id
1 'polypeptide(L)'
;MPGSGGSEFYCKELIERGCILFGFQRVHGIARIKEYGKSVYDLGKKNELYIAAIPTDKTEEVCRLMEDLFDMKCNPMPNYLNVTLTPSNPILHTVRLYTLFRNYKEGMYWDKLIDFYAEWTDEASKLLIACDKELQTMCHRVNGLDLTSVRSLTEHYESETPEQMTAKISNIIAFKSIKMPMLITEKGYIPDFKSRYFLEDFPYGLCIIKSFCEIVGLETPCIDKVLMWFERIAEVEYYVNHRFIGGDLNKLPLPQNFGIIAVKNIVEYYN
;
A
#
# COMPACT_ATOMS: atom_id res chain seq x y z
N MET A 1 -0.01 -13.70 5.65
CA MET A 1 0.20 -13.26 4.26
C MET A 1 -0.46 -11.90 4.12
N PRO A 2 0.25 -10.83 3.70
CA PRO A 2 -0.40 -9.55 3.46
C PRO A 2 -1.41 -9.71 2.31
N GLY A 3 -2.64 -9.20 2.48
CA GLY A 3 -3.73 -9.37 1.51
C GLY A 3 -3.96 -8.17 0.59
N SER A 4 -3.16 -7.12 0.71
CA SER A 4 -3.19 -5.95 -0.20
C SER A 4 -2.78 -6.35 -1.63
N GLY A 5 -3.18 -5.58 -2.63
CA GLY A 5 -2.75 -5.81 -4.01
C GLY A 5 -3.85 -6.17 -5.01
N GLY A 6 -5.12 -6.10 -4.61
CA GLY A 6 -6.23 -6.48 -5.48
C GLY A 6 -6.30 -8.00 -5.71
N SER A 7 -5.75 -8.79 -4.79
CA SER A 7 -5.77 -10.25 -4.81
C SER A 7 -7.19 -10.82 -4.94
N GLU A 8 -8.15 -10.16 -4.33
CA GLU A 8 -9.58 -10.46 -4.38
C GLU A 8 -10.14 -10.44 -5.80
N PHE A 9 -9.59 -9.60 -6.68
CA PHE A 9 -10.01 -9.53 -8.06
C PHE A 9 -9.44 -10.67 -8.90
N TYR A 10 -8.15 -10.97 -8.72
CA TYR A 10 -7.53 -12.12 -9.42
C TYR A 10 -8.06 -13.47 -8.94
N CYS A 11 -8.51 -13.56 -7.69
CA CYS A 11 -9.07 -14.78 -7.12
C CYS A 11 -10.59 -14.92 -7.34
N LYS A 12 -11.24 -14.03 -8.10
CA LYS A 12 -12.70 -14.04 -8.30
C LYS A 12 -13.25 -15.41 -8.69
N GLU A 13 -12.67 -16.07 -9.69
CA GLU A 13 -13.13 -17.40 -10.14
C GLU A 13 -12.98 -18.48 -9.06
N LEU A 14 -11.96 -18.38 -8.19
CA LEU A 14 -11.77 -19.31 -7.09
C LEU A 14 -12.82 -19.07 -5.99
N ILE A 15 -13.10 -17.81 -5.68
CA ILE A 15 -14.13 -17.40 -4.73
C ILE A 15 -15.51 -17.88 -5.21
N GLU A 16 -15.84 -17.69 -6.48
CA GLU A 16 -17.10 -18.16 -7.10
C GLU A 16 -17.23 -19.69 -7.07
N ARG A 17 -16.11 -20.42 -7.03
CA ARG A 17 -16.07 -21.88 -6.85
C ARG A 17 -16.13 -22.33 -5.39
N GLY A 18 -16.29 -21.39 -4.46
CA GLY A 18 -16.42 -21.65 -3.03
C GLY A 18 -15.10 -21.69 -2.26
N CYS A 19 -13.99 -21.24 -2.85
CA CYS A 19 -12.75 -21.06 -2.09
C CYS A 19 -12.85 -19.82 -1.19
N ILE A 20 -12.20 -19.89 -0.03
CA ILE A 20 -12.10 -18.77 0.91
C ILE A 20 -10.80 -18.03 0.60
N LEU A 21 -10.91 -16.76 0.21
CA LEU A 21 -9.77 -15.85 0.19
C LEU A 21 -9.63 -15.21 1.56
N PHE A 22 -8.42 -15.11 2.10
CA PHE A 22 -8.16 -14.33 3.30
C PHE A 22 -6.83 -13.60 3.23
N GLY A 23 -6.72 -12.51 3.98
CA GLY A 23 -5.60 -11.59 3.90
C GLY A 23 -5.35 -10.91 5.23
N PHE A 24 -4.06 -10.72 5.56
CA PHE A 24 -3.68 -9.96 6.75
C PHE A 24 -3.54 -8.50 6.36
N GLN A 25 -3.99 -7.60 7.22
CA GLN A 25 -3.78 -6.16 7.04
C GLN A 25 -2.29 -5.83 6.85
N ARG A 26 -1.41 -6.53 7.59
CA ARG A 26 0.05 -6.38 7.52
C ARG A 26 0.77 -7.71 7.76
N VAL A 27 2.06 -7.77 7.46
CA VAL A 27 2.89 -8.95 7.74
C VAL A 27 2.94 -9.26 9.24
N HIS A 28 3.01 -10.55 9.57
CA HIS A 28 3.02 -11.06 10.95
C HIS A 28 4.36 -10.85 11.67
N GLY A 29 5.45 -10.71 10.91
CA GLY A 29 6.78 -10.50 11.43
C GLY A 29 7.78 -10.19 10.31
N ILE A 30 9.01 -9.89 10.70
CA ILE A 30 10.12 -9.63 9.79
C ILE A 30 11.09 -10.80 9.88
N ALA A 31 11.23 -11.53 8.78
CA ALA A 31 12.23 -12.58 8.65
C ALA A 31 13.30 -12.21 7.60
N ARG A 32 14.51 -12.73 7.79
CA ARG A 32 15.59 -12.65 6.80
C ARG A 32 16.24 -14.01 6.62
N ILE A 33 16.50 -14.40 5.37
CA ILE A 33 17.19 -15.65 5.08
C ILE A 33 18.60 -15.58 5.68
N LYS A 34 18.96 -16.61 6.46
CA LYS A 34 20.33 -16.85 6.93
C LYS A 34 21.02 -17.85 6.01
N GLU A 35 20.34 -18.96 5.73
CA GLU A 35 20.80 -20.01 4.82
C GLU A 35 19.59 -20.52 4.02
N TYR A 36 19.66 -20.42 2.70
CA TYR A 36 18.55 -20.77 1.82
C TYR A 36 18.10 -22.22 2.03
N GLY A 37 16.78 -22.43 2.15
CA GLY A 37 16.19 -23.74 2.37
C GLY A 37 16.42 -24.35 3.77
N LYS A 38 17.08 -23.64 4.69
CA LYS A 38 17.45 -24.21 6.00
C LYS A 38 17.17 -23.30 7.20
N SER A 39 17.49 -22.01 7.14
CA SER A 39 17.31 -21.13 8.31
C SER A 39 17.04 -19.67 7.97
N VAL A 40 16.29 -19.02 8.85
CA VAL A 40 15.96 -17.60 8.81
C VAL A 40 16.25 -16.96 10.17
N TYR A 41 16.59 -15.68 10.17
CA TYR A 41 16.53 -14.83 11.35
C TYR A 41 15.09 -14.35 11.53
N ASP A 42 14.53 -14.56 12.72
CA ASP A 42 13.34 -13.85 13.18
C ASP A 42 13.78 -12.52 13.79
N LEU A 43 13.47 -11.41 13.12
CA LEU A 43 13.84 -10.06 13.52
C LEU A 43 12.72 -9.33 14.27
N GLY A 44 11.63 -10.03 14.56
CA GLY A 44 10.52 -9.49 15.33
C GLY A 44 9.17 -9.95 14.81
N LYS A 45 8.28 -10.28 15.74
CA LYS A 45 6.87 -10.60 15.50
C LYS A 45 5.98 -9.47 15.99
N LYS A 46 4.79 -9.37 15.40
CA LYS A 46 3.72 -8.54 15.95
C LYS A 46 3.12 -9.20 17.19
N ASN A 47 2.44 -8.40 18.01
CA ASN A 47 1.69 -8.89 19.16
C ASN A 47 0.31 -9.42 18.76
N GLU A 48 -0.27 -8.87 17.70
CA GLU A 48 -1.56 -9.29 17.16
C GLU A 48 -1.63 -9.06 15.64
N LEU A 49 -2.53 -9.80 14.99
CA LEU A 49 -2.88 -9.71 13.58
C LEU A 49 -4.29 -9.15 13.41
N TYR A 50 -4.55 -8.64 12.21
CA TYR A 50 -5.87 -8.21 11.76
C TYR A 50 -6.14 -8.88 10.43
N ILE A 51 -7.24 -9.60 10.32
CA ILE A 51 -7.52 -10.51 9.20
C ILE A 51 -8.93 -10.26 8.69
N ALA A 52 -9.10 -10.32 7.38
CA ALA A 52 -10.42 -10.41 6.75
C ALA A 52 -10.42 -11.55 5.73
N ALA A 53 -11.61 -12.05 5.43
CA ALA A 53 -11.84 -13.05 4.41
C ALA A 53 -12.95 -12.65 3.42
N ILE A 54 -13.00 -13.35 2.28
CA ILE A 54 -14.11 -13.38 1.33
C ILE A 54 -14.51 -14.85 1.17
N PRO A 55 -15.79 -15.22 1.45
CA PRO A 55 -16.85 -14.36 1.96
C PRO A 55 -16.63 -13.92 3.42
N THR A 56 -17.22 -12.78 3.82
CA THR A 56 -16.96 -12.09 5.09
C THR A 56 -17.26 -12.96 6.32
N ASP A 57 -18.29 -13.81 6.24
CA ASP A 57 -18.71 -14.74 7.31
C ASP A 57 -17.63 -15.78 7.69
N LYS A 58 -16.61 -15.95 6.84
CA LYS A 58 -15.46 -16.84 7.09
C LYS A 58 -14.34 -16.20 7.88
N THR A 59 -14.39 -14.89 8.12
CA THR A 59 -13.30 -14.16 8.79
C THR A 59 -12.98 -14.73 10.17
N GLU A 60 -14.00 -15.01 10.99
CA GLU A 60 -13.86 -15.57 12.34
C GLU A 60 -13.25 -16.98 12.35
N GLU A 61 -13.63 -17.81 11.37
CA GLU A 61 -13.08 -19.14 11.18
C GLU A 61 -11.59 -19.08 10.84
N VAL A 62 -11.21 -18.19 9.92
CA VAL A 62 -9.82 -17.96 9.54
C VAL A 62 -9.02 -17.39 10.71
N CYS A 63 -9.55 -16.44 11.48
CA CYS A 63 -8.87 -15.90 12.65
C CYS A 63 -8.49 -17.01 13.61
N ARG A 64 -9.43 -17.87 14.04
CA ARG A 64 -9.13 -18.99 14.96
C ARG A 64 -8.05 -19.91 14.43
N LEU A 65 -8.12 -20.27 13.14
CA LEU A 65 -7.09 -21.11 12.52
C LEU A 65 -5.72 -20.44 12.55
N MET A 66 -5.65 -19.14 12.28
CA MET A 66 -4.38 -18.40 12.28
C MET A 66 -3.86 -18.15 13.71
N GLU A 67 -4.74 -17.96 14.70
CA GLU A 67 -4.34 -17.88 16.12
C GLU A 67 -3.61 -19.15 16.55
N ASP A 68 -4.20 -20.31 16.25
CA ASP A 68 -3.61 -21.62 16.58
C ASP A 68 -2.27 -21.84 15.85
N LEU A 69 -2.17 -21.42 14.58
CA LEU A 69 -0.96 -21.61 13.77
C LEU A 69 0.20 -20.69 14.18
N PHE A 70 -0.09 -19.44 14.55
CA PHE A 70 0.94 -18.44 14.85
C PHE A 70 1.21 -18.25 16.33
N ASP A 71 0.39 -18.82 17.22
CA ASP A 71 0.40 -18.54 18.66
C ASP A 71 0.33 -17.02 18.90
N MET A 72 -0.59 -16.36 18.18
CA MET A 72 -0.72 -14.91 18.13
C MET A 72 -2.18 -14.53 17.99
N LYS A 73 -2.64 -13.57 18.80
CA LYS A 73 -3.99 -13.04 18.73
C LYS A 73 -4.31 -12.53 17.31
N CYS A 74 -5.43 -12.95 16.73
CA CYS A 74 -5.91 -12.53 15.42
C CYS A 74 -7.28 -11.89 15.55
N ASN A 75 -7.36 -10.62 15.22
CA ASN A 75 -8.59 -9.85 15.29
C ASN A 75 -9.30 -9.88 13.92
N PRO A 76 -10.60 -10.25 13.88
CA PRO A 76 -11.40 -10.17 12.66
C PRO A 76 -11.63 -8.70 12.29
N MET A 77 -11.51 -8.39 11.01
CA MET A 77 -11.89 -7.10 10.44
C MET A 77 -13.27 -7.17 9.78
N PRO A 78 -13.98 -6.04 9.65
CA PRO A 78 -15.37 -6.04 9.20
C PRO A 78 -15.60 -6.59 7.78
N ASN A 79 -14.60 -6.43 6.90
CA ASN A 79 -14.63 -6.90 5.52
C ASN A 79 -13.23 -6.84 4.89
N TYR A 80 -13.04 -7.47 3.74
CA TYR A 80 -11.74 -7.54 3.05
C TYR A 80 -11.22 -6.19 2.55
N LEU A 81 -12.09 -5.22 2.28
CA LEU A 81 -11.66 -3.90 1.79
C LEU A 81 -10.81 -3.15 2.83
N ASN A 82 -11.00 -3.44 4.14
CA ASN A 82 -10.14 -2.94 5.20
C ASN A 82 -8.68 -3.46 5.11
N VAL A 83 -8.46 -4.64 4.51
CA VAL A 83 -7.12 -5.14 4.18
C VAL A 83 -6.58 -4.37 2.97
N THR A 84 -7.34 -4.34 1.88
CA THR A 84 -6.93 -3.78 0.59
C THR A 84 -6.54 -2.31 0.69
N LEU A 85 -7.29 -1.52 1.47
CA LEU A 85 -7.08 -0.07 1.61
C LEU A 85 -6.05 0.31 2.68
N THR A 86 -5.28 -0.63 3.23
CA THR A 86 -4.27 -0.31 4.25
C THR A 86 -3.27 0.72 3.70
N PRO A 87 -3.22 1.97 4.24
CA PRO A 87 -2.46 3.07 3.60
C PRO A 87 -0.94 2.91 3.64
N SER A 88 -0.43 1.99 4.48
CA SER A 88 0.99 1.81 4.82
C SER A 88 1.93 1.90 3.61
N ASN A 89 2.24 0.79 2.93
CA ASN A 89 3.21 0.83 1.84
C ASN A 89 2.72 1.64 0.62
N PRO A 90 1.44 1.51 0.18
CA PRO A 90 0.94 2.21 -1.00
C PRO A 90 1.06 3.73 -0.96
N ILE A 91 0.87 4.36 0.21
CA ILE A 91 1.04 5.81 0.34
C ILE A 91 2.44 6.14 0.85
N LEU A 92 2.92 5.47 1.92
CA LEU A 92 4.21 5.82 2.53
C LEU A 92 5.37 5.69 1.56
N HIS A 93 5.46 4.58 0.84
CA HIS A 93 6.61 4.39 -0.04
C HIS A 93 6.56 5.31 -1.24
N THR A 94 5.39 5.43 -1.86
CA THR A 94 5.23 6.18 -3.11
C THR A 94 5.49 7.68 -2.93
N VAL A 95 5.03 8.29 -1.83
CA VAL A 95 5.34 9.70 -1.53
C VAL A 95 6.82 9.91 -1.22
N ARG A 96 7.48 8.93 -0.58
CA ARG A 96 8.92 9.02 -0.29
C ARG A 96 9.75 8.97 -1.56
N LEU A 97 9.42 8.04 -2.46
CA LEU A 97 10.08 7.88 -3.75
C LEU A 97 9.85 9.12 -4.62
N TYR A 98 8.61 9.61 -4.70
CA TYR A 98 8.28 10.85 -5.40
C TYR A 98 9.08 12.03 -4.86
N THR A 99 9.08 12.24 -3.54
CA THR A 99 9.74 13.42 -2.97
C THR A 99 11.26 13.40 -3.20
N LEU A 100 11.90 12.23 -3.16
CA LEU A 100 13.33 12.14 -3.43
C LEU A 100 13.68 12.21 -4.93
N PHE A 101 12.91 11.55 -5.79
CA PHE A 101 13.29 11.30 -7.18
C PHE A 101 12.54 12.13 -8.23
N ARG A 102 11.55 12.97 -7.86
CA ARG A 102 10.75 13.77 -8.81
C ARG A 102 11.55 14.64 -9.78
N ASN A 103 12.74 15.08 -9.36
CA ASN A 103 13.62 15.94 -10.15
C ASN A 103 14.76 15.18 -10.84
N TYR A 104 14.83 13.84 -10.69
CA TYR A 104 15.85 13.02 -11.33
C TYR A 104 15.77 13.16 -12.85
N LYS A 105 16.94 13.27 -13.48
CA LYS A 105 17.14 13.27 -14.92
C LYS A 105 18.38 12.44 -15.23
N GLU A 106 18.44 11.88 -16.42
CA GLU A 106 19.63 11.16 -16.87
C GLU A 106 20.89 12.03 -16.71
N GLY A 107 21.94 11.44 -16.13
CA GLY A 107 23.17 12.14 -15.78
C GLY A 107 23.22 12.69 -14.35
N MET A 108 22.10 12.78 -13.63
CA MET A 108 22.10 13.05 -12.18
C MET A 108 22.50 11.80 -11.40
N TYR A 109 23.17 12.00 -10.27
CA TYR A 109 23.52 10.94 -9.33
C TYR A 109 23.62 11.50 -7.92
N TRP A 110 23.58 10.60 -6.93
CA TRP A 110 23.87 10.91 -5.53
C TRP A 110 25.23 10.33 -5.15
N ASP A 111 26.00 11.06 -4.35
CA ASP A 111 27.33 10.62 -3.90
C ASP A 111 27.28 9.48 -2.86
N LYS A 112 26.11 9.28 -2.24
CA LYS A 112 25.88 8.24 -1.23
C LYS A 112 24.56 7.51 -1.44
N LEU A 113 24.50 6.29 -0.94
CA LEU A 113 23.25 5.56 -0.79
C LEU A 113 22.42 6.19 0.33
N ILE A 114 21.18 6.55 0.02
CA ILE A 114 20.28 7.24 0.95
C ILE A 114 19.55 6.24 1.84
N ASP A 115 19.39 6.58 3.13
CA ASP A 115 18.50 5.84 4.03
C ASP A 115 17.03 6.14 3.73
N PHE A 116 16.22 5.11 3.55
CA PHE A 116 14.82 5.27 3.13
C PHE A 116 14.03 6.08 4.16
N TYR A 117 14.08 5.63 5.42
CA TYR A 117 13.33 6.22 6.53
C TYR A 117 14.20 7.14 7.40
N ALA A 118 15.48 6.83 7.64
CA ALA A 118 16.30 7.66 8.53
C ALA A 118 16.56 9.08 7.98
N GLU A 119 16.52 9.24 6.64
CA GLU A 119 16.61 10.55 5.98
C GLU A 119 15.23 11.08 5.52
N TRP A 120 14.15 10.67 6.21
CA TRP A 120 12.79 11.18 5.96
C TRP A 120 12.70 12.69 6.16
N THR A 121 11.83 13.36 5.40
CA THR A 121 11.73 14.82 5.37
C THR A 121 10.31 15.32 5.65
N ASP A 122 10.19 16.57 6.12
CA ASP A 122 8.89 17.21 6.35
C ASP A 122 8.09 17.36 5.06
N GLU A 123 8.75 17.51 3.91
CA GLU A 123 8.07 17.49 2.61
C GLU A 123 7.39 16.13 2.35
N ALA A 124 8.10 15.02 2.63
CA ALA A 124 7.54 13.68 2.50
C ALA A 124 6.37 13.48 3.48
N SER A 125 6.52 13.92 4.74
CA SER A 125 5.44 13.87 5.73
C SER A 125 4.22 14.71 5.33
N LYS A 126 4.42 15.90 4.78
CA LYS A 126 3.33 16.76 4.30
C LYS A 126 2.54 16.09 3.17
N LEU A 127 3.23 15.49 2.21
CA LEU A 127 2.58 14.77 1.11
C LEU A 127 1.93 13.47 1.59
N LEU A 128 2.56 12.74 2.51
CA LEU A 128 2.03 11.54 3.16
C LEU A 128 0.65 11.82 3.79
N ILE A 129 0.59 12.85 4.64
CA ILE A 129 -0.64 13.24 5.34
C ILE A 129 -1.71 13.71 4.34
N ALA A 130 -1.32 14.40 3.26
CA ALA A 130 -2.27 14.87 2.26
C ALA A 130 -2.90 13.71 1.45
N CYS A 131 -2.10 12.74 0.99
CA CYS A 131 -2.59 11.55 0.32
C CYS A 131 -3.44 10.67 1.27
N ASP A 132 -3.04 10.53 2.52
CA ASP A 132 -3.80 9.79 3.53
C ASP A 132 -5.18 10.44 3.77
N LYS A 133 -5.25 11.77 3.85
CA LYS A 133 -6.54 12.49 3.93
C LYS A 133 -7.46 12.23 2.75
N GLU A 134 -6.93 12.11 1.54
CA GLU A 134 -7.70 11.73 0.35
C GLU A 134 -8.27 10.31 0.50
N LEU A 135 -7.46 9.33 0.93
CA LEU A 135 -7.94 7.98 1.23
C LEU A 135 -9.03 7.98 2.32
N GLN A 136 -8.79 8.67 3.44
CA GLN A 136 -9.76 8.74 4.53
C GLN A 136 -11.06 9.37 4.05
N THR A 137 -11.01 10.42 3.23
CA THR A 137 -12.21 11.02 2.64
C THR A 137 -12.96 10.03 1.75
N MET A 138 -12.24 9.20 0.98
CA MET A 138 -12.85 8.13 0.18
C MET A 138 -13.57 7.12 1.08
N CYS A 139 -12.94 6.65 2.16
CA CYS A 139 -13.57 5.74 3.11
C CYS A 139 -14.89 6.31 3.67
N HIS A 140 -14.93 7.59 4.02
CA HIS A 140 -16.15 8.26 4.50
C HIS A 140 -17.26 8.40 3.43
N ARG A 141 -16.93 8.33 2.13
CA ARG A 141 -17.92 8.39 1.04
C ARG A 141 -18.55 7.04 0.71
N VAL A 142 -17.97 5.93 1.18
CA VAL A 142 -18.52 4.59 1.01
C VAL A 142 -19.56 4.33 2.10
N ASN A 143 -20.80 4.74 1.85
CA ASN A 143 -21.92 4.47 2.77
C ASN A 143 -22.35 2.99 2.68
N GLY A 144 -22.62 2.37 3.83
CA GLY A 144 -23.16 1.00 3.90
C GLY A 144 -22.11 -0.12 4.02
N LEU A 145 -20.84 0.23 4.21
CA LEU A 145 -19.75 -0.70 4.49
C LEU A 145 -18.86 -0.11 5.61
N ASP A 146 -18.48 -0.92 6.59
CA ASP A 146 -17.61 -0.46 7.68
C ASP A 146 -16.14 -0.44 7.22
N LEU A 147 -15.57 0.77 7.11
CA LEU A 147 -14.17 1.01 6.77
C LEU A 147 -13.37 1.63 7.92
N THR A 148 -13.88 1.58 9.15
CA THR A 148 -13.24 2.17 10.33
C THR A 148 -11.90 1.53 10.69
N SER A 149 -11.63 0.31 10.20
CA SER A 149 -10.33 -0.35 10.39
C SER A 149 -9.24 0.12 9.41
N VAL A 150 -9.60 0.94 8.40
CA VAL A 150 -8.64 1.67 7.56
C VAL A 150 -8.10 2.88 8.34
N ARG A 151 -7.28 2.60 9.36
CA ARG A 151 -6.73 3.62 10.25
C ARG A 151 -5.87 4.62 9.48
N SER A 152 -6.08 5.91 9.75
CA SER A 152 -5.25 6.98 9.20
C SER A 152 -3.78 6.82 9.59
N LEU A 153 -2.87 7.30 8.75
CA LEU A 153 -1.44 7.27 9.05
C LEU A 153 -1.11 8.19 10.24
N THR A 154 -1.84 9.29 10.41
CA THR A 154 -1.68 10.18 11.58
C THR A 154 -2.04 9.46 12.89
N GLU A 155 -3.11 8.66 12.91
CA GLU A 155 -3.45 7.82 14.08
C GLU A 155 -2.46 6.68 14.26
N HIS A 156 -2.04 6.03 13.18
CA HIS A 156 -1.14 4.89 13.23
C HIS A 156 0.24 5.26 13.80
N TYR A 157 0.78 6.42 13.40
CA TYR A 157 2.08 6.92 13.86
C TYR A 157 1.98 7.82 15.09
N GLU A 158 0.76 8.13 15.56
CA GLU A 158 0.51 9.04 16.68
C GLU A 158 1.17 10.41 16.43
N SER A 159 0.96 10.94 15.22
CA SER A 159 1.66 12.13 14.72
C SER A 159 0.71 12.93 13.85
N GLU A 160 0.36 14.14 14.30
CA GLU A 160 -0.66 14.98 13.64
C GLU A 160 -0.04 15.99 12.67
N THR A 161 1.20 16.43 12.92
CA THR A 161 1.90 17.40 12.06
C THR A 161 2.99 16.75 11.21
N PRO A 162 3.38 17.37 10.07
CA PRO A 162 4.49 16.88 9.27
C PRO A 162 5.79 16.68 10.07
N GLU A 163 6.10 17.60 10.99
CA GLU A 163 7.32 17.57 11.80
C GLU A 163 7.28 16.42 12.81
N GLN A 164 6.15 16.19 13.47
CA GLN A 164 5.94 15.05 14.36
C GLN A 164 6.08 13.72 13.58
N MET A 165 5.46 13.65 12.40
CA MET A 165 5.52 12.48 11.54
C MET A 165 6.96 12.19 11.08
N THR A 166 7.71 13.22 10.69
CA THR A 166 9.14 13.09 10.34
C THR A 166 9.95 12.58 11.53
N ALA A 167 9.76 13.19 12.71
CA ALA A 167 10.45 12.78 13.93
C ALA A 167 10.14 11.32 14.29
N LYS A 168 8.87 10.89 14.17
CA LYS A 168 8.46 9.50 14.41
C LYS A 168 9.12 8.55 13.41
N ILE A 169 8.89 8.75 12.09
CA ILE A 169 9.33 7.82 11.05
C ILE A 169 10.85 7.68 11.02
N SER A 170 11.60 8.79 11.12
CA SER A 170 13.07 8.79 11.07
C SER A 170 13.74 8.09 12.25
N ASN A 171 13.02 7.89 13.36
CA ASN A 171 13.56 7.30 14.59
C ASN A 171 13.05 5.89 14.90
N ILE A 172 12.22 5.28 14.05
CA ILE A 172 11.80 3.87 14.23
C ILE A 172 13.02 2.95 14.08
N ILE A 173 13.38 2.28 15.18
CA ILE A 173 14.58 1.44 15.26
C ILE A 173 14.59 0.36 14.16
N ALA A 174 13.45 -0.30 13.94
CA ALA A 174 13.30 -1.34 12.94
C ALA A 174 13.52 -0.86 11.48
N PHE A 175 13.48 0.46 11.23
CA PHE A 175 13.62 1.03 9.89
C PHE A 175 15.03 1.54 9.56
N LYS A 176 15.92 1.63 10.57
CA LYS A 176 17.24 2.27 10.43
C LYS A 176 18.15 1.67 9.36
N SER A 177 18.01 0.38 9.05
CA SER A 177 18.86 -0.31 8.08
C SER A 177 18.29 -0.32 6.65
N ILE A 178 17.10 0.24 6.43
CA ILE A 178 16.43 0.16 5.13
C ILE A 178 16.93 1.28 4.22
N LYS A 179 17.51 0.88 3.09
CA LYS A 179 18.08 1.77 2.08
C LYS A 179 17.08 2.09 0.98
N MET A 180 17.24 3.26 0.37
CA MET A 180 16.52 3.65 -0.83
C MET A 180 16.87 2.68 -2.00
N PRO A 181 15.91 2.28 -2.86
CA PRO A 181 16.20 1.46 -4.03
C PRO A 181 17.05 2.25 -5.04
N MET A 182 18.36 2.05 -4.98
CA MET A 182 19.34 2.72 -5.83
C MET A 182 20.38 1.72 -6.33
N LEU A 183 20.85 1.93 -7.56
CA LEU A 183 21.95 1.20 -8.19
C LEU A 183 23.25 1.99 -8.03
N ILE A 184 24.35 1.28 -7.76
CA ILE A 184 25.69 1.86 -7.79
C ILE A 184 26.22 1.91 -9.23
N THR A 185 26.81 3.03 -9.61
CA THR A 185 27.46 3.28 -10.90
C THR A 185 28.86 3.85 -10.67
N GLU A 186 29.66 4.03 -11.72
CA GLU A 186 30.99 4.65 -11.62
C GLU A 186 30.95 6.09 -11.06
N LYS A 187 29.87 6.83 -11.31
CA LYS A 187 29.72 8.23 -10.88
C LYS A 187 29.10 8.39 -9.50
N GLY A 188 28.34 7.39 -9.04
CA GLY A 188 27.55 7.47 -7.82
C GLY A 188 26.30 6.60 -7.90
N TYR A 189 25.27 6.93 -7.13
CA TYR A 189 24.04 6.17 -7.03
C TYR A 189 22.93 6.78 -7.89
N ILE A 190 22.18 5.93 -8.58
CA ILE A 190 21.00 6.32 -9.39
C ILE A 190 19.76 5.53 -8.93
N PRO A 191 18.53 5.99 -9.19
CA PRO A 191 17.31 5.28 -8.78
C PRO A 191 17.21 3.91 -9.45
N ASP A 192 16.83 2.89 -8.70
CA ASP A 192 16.44 1.58 -9.23
C ASP A 192 14.93 1.55 -9.51
N PHE A 193 14.53 2.06 -10.68
CA PHE A 193 13.12 2.04 -11.11
C PHE A 193 12.58 0.64 -11.36
N LYS A 194 13.42 -0.41 -11.37
CA LYS A 194 13.01 -1.81 -11.47
C LYS A 194 12.83 -2.48 -10.10
N SER A 195 13.06 -1.76 -9.00
CA SER A 195 12.83 -2.30 -7.68
C SER A 195 11.34 -2.52 -7.41
N ARG A 196 11.03 -3.46 -6.53
CA ARG A 196 9.64 -3.76 -6.12
C ARG A 196 8.89 -2.54 -5.56
N TYR A 197 9.60 -1.57 -5.00
CA TYR A 197 9.00 -0.30 -4.56
C TYR A 197 8.26 0.42 -5.68
N PHE A 198 8.78 0.34 -6.91
CA PHE A 198 8.13 0.91 -8.09
C PHE A 198 7.17 -0.09 -8.75
N LEU A 199 7.59 -1.35 -8.87
CA LEU A 199 6.81 -2.37 -9.57
C LEU A 199 5.56 -2.83 -8.81
N GLU A 200 5.56 -2.75 -7.48
CA GLU A 200 4.46 -3.22 -6.63
C GLU A 200 3.65 -2.06 -6.03
N ASP A 201 4.29 -1.15 -5.29
CA ASP A 201 3.55 -0.18 -4.44
C ASP A 201 2.74 0.85 -5.25
N PHE A 202 3.12 1.15 -6.50
CA PHE A 202 2.33 2.01 -7.38
C PHE A 202 1.18 1.24 -8.04
N PRO A 203 1.43 0.21 -8.89
CA PRO A 203 0.35 -0.40 -9.68
C PRO A 203 -0.61 -1.23 -8.83
N TYR A 204 -0.10 -1.89 -7.79
CA TYR A 204 -0.87 -2.77 -6.90
C TYR A 204 -1.13 -2.12 -5.53
N GLY A 205 -0.85 -0.84 -5.39
CA GLY A 205 -1.13 -0.09 -4.15
C GLY A 205 -1.84 1.21 -4.48
N LEU A 206 -1.07 2.22 -4.88
CA LEU A 206 -1.58 3.57 -5.05
C LEU A 206 -2.63 3.68 -6.18
N CYS A 207 -2.47 2.94 -7.28
CA CYS A 207 -3.48 2.85 -8.35
C CYS A 207 -4.79 2.23 -7.85
N ILE A 208 -4.74 1.24 -6.96
CA ILE A 208 -5.95 0.63 -6.38
C ILE A 208 -6.69 1.65 -5.51
N ILE A 209 -5.96 2.36 -4.63
CA ILE A 209 -6.55 3.44 -3.81
C ILE A 209 -7.18 4.50 -4.72
N LYS A 210 -6.45 4.98 -5.74
CA LYS A 210 -6.95 5.95 -6.71
C LYS A 210 -8.22 5.46 -7.41
N SER A 211 -8.27 4.20 -7.81
CA SER A 211 -9.45 3.60 -8.44
C SER A 211 -10.68 3.64 -7.56
N PHE A 212 -10.56 3.39 -6.25
CA PHE A 212 -11.71 3.56 -5.34
C PHE A 212 -12.11 5.04 -5.19
N CYS A 213 -11.15 5.96 -5.18
CA CYS A 213 -11.45 7.40 -5.21
C CYS A 213 -12.23 7.82 -6.45
N GLU A 214 -11.89 7.28 -7.63
CA GLU A 214 -12.64 7.52 -8.87
C GLU A 214 -14.08 7.01 -8.78
N ILE A 215 -14.32 5.83 -8.18
CA ILE A 215 -15.67 5.27 -8.02
C ILE A 215 -16.56 6.15 -7.15
N VAL A 216 -16.00 6.80 -6.11
CA VAL A 216 -16.74 7.73 -5.24
C VAL A 216 -16.74 9.17 -5.76
N GLY A 217 -16.21 9.42 -6.96
CA GLY A 217 -16.10 10.76 -7.56
C GLY A 217 -15.31 11.74 -6.69
N LEU A 218 -14.23 11.29 -6.05
CA LEU A 218 -13.36 12.12 -5.21
C LEU A 218 -12.16 12.61 -6.02
N GLU A 219 -11.97 13.93 -6.05
CA GLU A 219 -10.73 14.53 -6.55
C GLU A 219 -9.57 14.21 -5.59
N THR A 220 -8.43 13.79 -6.14
CA THR A 220 -7.26 13.37 -5.36
C THR A 220 -5.97 14.02 -5.86
N PRO A 221 -5.86 15.36 -5.81
CA PRO A 221 -4.73 16.08 -6.41
C PRO A 221 -3.35 15.66 -5.87
N CYS A 222 -3.25 15.11 -4.66
CA CYS A 222 -2.00 14.65 -4.09
C CYS A 222 -1.61 13.27 -4.62
N ILE A 223 -2.56 12.33 -4.64
CA ILE A 223 -2.36 11.02 -5.28
C ILE A 223 -2.08 11.19 -6.78
N ASP A 224 -2.82 12.06 -7.46
CA ASP A 224 -2.64 12.34 -8.90
C ASP A 224 -1.23 12.86 -9.20
N LYS A 225 -0.73 13.77 -8.38
CA LYS A 225 0.64 14.30 -8.50
C LYS A 225 1.71 13.20 -8.43
N VAL A 226 1.54 12.24 -7.52
CA VAL A 226 2.47 11.11 -7.35
C VAL A 226 2.36 10.14 -8.53
N LEU A 227 1.14 9.78 -8.93
CA LEU A 227 0.90 8.84 -10.03
C LEU A 227 1.30 9.40 -11.40
N MET A 228 1.02 10.67 -11.69
CA MET A 228 1.44 11.30 -12.95
C MET A 228 2.97 11.42 -13.05
N TRP A 229 3.69 11.51 -11.93
CA TRP A 229 5.14 11.39 -11.93
C TRP A 229 5.58 9.95 -12.21
N PHE A 230 4.97 8.97 -11.54
CA PHE A 230 5.25 7.56 -11.74
C PHE A 230 5.03 7.14 -13.20
N GLU A 231 3.92 7.57 -13.80
CA GLU A 231 3.56 7.33 -15.19
C GLU A 231 4.70 7.66 -16.16
N ARG A 232 5.35 8.82 -15.97
CA ARG A 232 6.48 9.25 -16.80
C ARG A 232 7.74 8.41 -16.63
N ILE A 233 8.05 7.98 -15.40
CA ILE A 233 9.26 7.19 -15.13
C ILE A 233 9.09 5.71 -15.48
N ALA A 234 7.86 5.21 -15.42
CA ALA A 234 7.53 3.82 -15.71
C ALA A 234 7.13 3.60 -17.18
N GLU A 235 6.99 4.68 -17.96
CA GLU A 235 6.59 4.65 -19.38
C GLU A 235 5.27 3.91 -19.60
N VAL A 236 4.30 4.15 -18.71
CA VAL A 236 2.93 3.62 -18.78
C VAL A 236 1.95 4.74 -19.11
N GLU A 237 0.75 4.40 -19.57
CA GLU A 237 -0.36 5.35 -19.79
C GLU A 237 -1.46 5.11 -18.75
N TYR A 238 -1.50 5.97 -17.74
CA TYR A 238 -2.53 5.98 -16.70
C TYR A 238 -3.49 7.16 -16.86
N TYR A 239 -3.03 8.28 -17.41
CA TYR A 239 -3.83 9.49 -17.57
C TYR A 239 -4.01 9.87 -19.04
N VAL A 240 -5.24 10.15 -19.44
CA VAL A 240 -5.59 10.70 -20.76
C VAL A 240 -6.43 11.94 -20.56
N ASN A 241 -5.97 13.09 -21.08
CA ASN A 241 -6.62 14.39 -20.87
C ASN A 241 -6.91 14.68 -19.38
N HIS A 242 -5.91 14.45 -18.52
CA HIS A 242 -5.99 14.60 -17.06
C HIS A 242 -6.99 13.68 -16.34
N ARG A 243 -7.54 12.66 -17.02
CA ARG A 243 -8.43 11.66 -16.40
C ARG A 243 -7.71 10.34 -16.23
N PHE A 244 -7.93 9.66 -15.10
CA PHE A 244 -7.32 8.37 -14.76
C PHE A 244 -7.99 7.21 -15.52
N ILE A 245 -7.80 7.18 -16.84
CA ILE A 245 -8.48 6.27 -17.78
C ILE A 245 -7.53 5.74 -18.87
N GLY A 246 -6.21 5.78 -18.62
CA GLY A 246 -5.20 5.33 -19.58
C GLY A 246 -5.21 3.82 -19.83
N GLY A 247 -4.69 3.40 -20.99
CA GLY A 247 -4.78 2.02 -21.47
C GLY A 247 -4.11 0.97 -20.57
N ASP A 248 -3.04 1.33 -19.86
CA ASP A 248 -2.30 0.38 -19.00
C ASP A 248 -3.03 0.04 -17.70
N LEU A 249 -4.03 0.83 -17.30
CA LEU A 249 -4.89 0.52 -16.16
C LEU A 249 -5.67 -0.78 -16.35
N ASN A 250 -5.96 -1.18 -17.59
CA ASN A 250 -6.70 -2.40 -17.91
C ASN A 250 -5.95 -3.68 -17.52
N LYS A 251 -4.64 -3.59 -17.29
CA LYS A 251 -3.78 -4.73 -16.89
C LYS A 251 -3.72 -4.93 -15.37
N LEU A 252 -4.20 -3.95 -14.62
CA LEU A 252 -4.10 -3.90 -13.17
C LEU A 252 -5.35 -4.49 -12.49
N PRO A 253 -5.24 -4.98 -11.25
CA PRO A 253 -6.37 -5.49 -10.48
C PRO A 253 -7.15 -4.32 -9.87
N LEU A 254 -7.76 -3.50 -10.72
CA LEU A 254 -8.56 -2.35 -10.31
C LEU A 254 -10.03 -2.72 -10.21
N PRO A 255 -10.78 -2.25 -9.20
CA PRO A 255 -12.19 -2.61 -9.01
C PRO A 255 -13.05 -2.44 -10.27
N GLN A 256 -12.82 -1.38 -11.07
CA GLN A 256 -13.54 -1.12 -12.32
C GLN A 256 -13.37 -2.25 -13.35
N ASN A 257 -12.18 -2.85 -13.44
CA ASN A 257 -11.89 -3.94 -14.38
C ASN A 257 -12.67 -5.23 -14.03
N PHE A 258 -13.26 -5.29 -12.83
CA PHE A 258 -14.01 -6.44 -12.31
C PHE A 258 -15.48 -6.13 -12.08
N GLY A 259 -15.99 -5.03 -12.65
CA GLY A 259 -17.41 -4.65 -12.62
C GLY A 259 -17.82 -3.81 -11.41
N ILE A 260 -16.87 -3.38 -10.57
CA ILE A 260 -17.15 -2.48 -9.44
C ILE A 260 -16.96 -1.04 -9.93
N ILE A 261 -18.07 -0.40 -10.31
CA ILE A 261 -18.07 0.93 -10.94
C ILE A 261 -18.87 1.98 -10.16
N ALA A 262 -19.55 1.57 -9.09
CA ALA A 262 -20.33 2.45 -8.22
C ALA A 262 -20.24 1.99 -6.77
N VAL A 263 -20.52 2.89 -5.82
CA VAL A 263 -20.50 2.59 -4.36
C VAL A 263 -21.35 1.37 -4.01
N LYS A 264 -22.53 1.20 -4.62
CA LYS A 264 -23.38 0.02 -4.40
C LYS A 264 -22.65 -1.30 -4.71
N ASN A 265 -21.80 -1.32 -5.73
CA ASN A 265 -21.05 -2.52 -6.10
C ASN A 265 -19.94 -2.81 -5.10
N ILE A 266 -19.34 -1.77 -4.50
CA ILE A 266 -18.39 -1.94 -3.40
C ILE A 266 -19.10 -2.63 -2.22
N VAL A 267 -20.26 -2.11 -1.82
CA VAL A 267 -21.04 -2.66 -0.71
C VAL A 267 -21.48 -4.10 -1.01
N GLU A 268 -22.00 -4.38 -2.20
CA GLU A 268 -22.43 -5.71 -2.62
C GLU A 268 -21.27 -6.72 -2.64
N TYR A 269 -20.06 -6.30 -3.02
CA TYR A 269 -18.90 -7.19 -3.12
C TYR A 269 -18.26 -7.51 -1.77
N TYR A 270 -18.24 -6.54 -0.85
CA TYR A 270 -17.49 -6.64 0.41
C TYR A 270 -18.34 -6.90 1.66
N ASN A 271 -19.68 -6.88 1.57
CA ASN A 271 -20.55 -7.30 2.68
C ASN A 271 -20.64 -8.82 2.82
#